data_AF-A0A9D7XG92-F1
#
_entry.id   AF-A0A9D7XG92-F1
#
_cell.length_a   1.000
_cell.length_b   1.000
_cell.length_c   1.000
_cell.angle_alpha   90.00
_cell.angle_beta   90.00
_cell.angle_gamma   90.00
#
_symmetry.space_group_name_H-M   'P 1'
#
loop_
_entity.id
_entity.type
_entity.pdbx_description
1 polymer ?
#
loop_
_entity_poly.entity_id
_entity_poly.type
_entity_poly.pdbx_seq_one_letter_code
_entity_poly.pdbx_strand_id
1 'polypeptide(L)'
;MKMYSSNLNKEEIFTFNSTEEEVGNFIDKVRSGELPRSLLIDFLSERHPVFVERPNYQMNRIRGYVMASFLKLGLPDSALTFVLDELQNGKHAYLVGAAAQGLRGYNQQRPQFVGFLLQALSNIRYHDDSINLDVFKPSWPLEHPTTAKREIFLTFQWLKGYAISAIPELRSFLNNPYDFDAETSQEIQKAIESIESDNRKLDLSCCELEYKEDLNFSWCKLKRRNIKSIGHLEVENQEGMVQPLKEFIGQKTTVIAFFYTRCMNPNKCTLTINKLGWLEKEIFKSKLQENVNLLAFTYDPNYDTAAIMLTFGENRGMNFGPNVHMLRTVTKEFSLLSDFFELGVNYVSSTINQHRLELFLVDARGNIKTTYTRLQWEVDMVQEDIMRLLKNSNRFDKLSRTLNSVHQVVFPLVLAFFPKCPVCWGVYLSAFGITSLKSIPYSPWLIPWIIIAILINLIILLGRAKARNGLIPFWISLVGAILLIIPGYVFSIKLYSTLGILLIICGALLNSLSFKNWLKLKNLTNGIFCLGKITFLKLKVVSSTNER
;
A
#
# COMPACT_ATOMS: atom_id res chain seq x y z
N MET A 1 -0.66 12.69 -10.91
CA MET A 1 -0.79 12.17 -12.29
C MET A 1 0.54 11.97 -13.05
N LYS A 2 1.64 11.54 -12.39
CA LYS A 2 2.84 11.00 -13.05
C LYS A 2 3.55 10.05 -12.08
N MET A 3 3.27 8.76 -12.20
CA MET A 3 4.12 7.61 -11.78
C MET A 3 3.29 6.32 -11.77
N TYR A 4 2.89 5.86 -12.95
CA TYR A 4 2.48 4.47 -13.21
C TYR A 4 2.80 4.20 -14.69
N SER A 5 4.08 4.19 -15.03
CA SER A 5 4.53 3.83 -16.37
C SER A 5 6.02 3.49 -16.32
N SER A 6 6.31 2.26 -15.97
CA SER A 6 7.60 1.65 -16.31
C SER A 6 7.40 0.14 -16.36
N ASN A 7 7.04 -0.33 -17.57
CA ASN A 7 7.19 -1.69 -18.12
C ASN A 7 5.94 -2.27 -18.82
N LEU A 8 4.87 -1.52 -19.02
CA LEU A 8 3.89 -1.86 -20.06
C LEU A 8 4.42 -1.33 -21.39
N ASN A 9 4.61 -2.22 -22.37
CA ASN A 9 4.78 -1.82 -23.77
C ASN A 9 3.64 -0.87 -24.15
N LYS A 10 3.92 0.04 -25.09
CA LYS A 10 3.05 1.12 -25.61
C LYS A 10 1.69 0.67 -26.20
N GLU A 11 1.31 -0.58 -26.03
CA GLU A 11 0.10 -1.17 -26.61
C GLU A 11 -1.06 -0.93 -25.64
N GLU A 12 -1.82 0.13 -25.98
CA GLU A 12 -3.19 0.45 -25.53
C GLU A 12 -3.36 0.81 -24.05
N ILE A 13 -3.04 2.06 -23.70
CA ILE A 13 -3.53 2.69 -22.46
C ILE A 13 -5.03 2.96 -22.63
N PHE A 14 -5.88 2.10 -22.07
CA PHE A 14 -7.33 2.33 -22.04
C PHE A 14 -7.69 3.45 -21.07
N THR A 15 -8.56 4.36 -21.52
CA THR A 15 -8.99 5.54 -20.76
C THR A 15 -10.50 5.66 -20.80
N PHE A 16 -11.07 6.68 -20.15
CA PHE A 16 -12.49 6.97 -20.20
C PHE A 16 -13.03 7.19 -21.63
N ASN A 17 -12.17 7.59 -22.57
CA ASN A 17 -12.52 7.77 -23.98
C ASN A 17 -12.60 6.46 -24.77
N SER A 18 -12.07 5.35 -24.23
CA SER A 18 -12.08 4.06 -24.93
C SER A 18 -13.50 3.51 -25.04
N THR A 19 -13.88 3.04 -26.22
CA THR A 19 -15.20 2.47 -26.45
C THR A 19 -15.33 1.09 -25.79
N GLU A 20 -16.58 0.64 -25.56
CA GLU A 20 -16.80 -0.73 -25.08
C GLU A 20 -16.26 -1.78 -26.07
N GLU A 21 -16.37 -1.53 -27.37
CA GLU A 21 -15.93 -2.46 -28.41
C GLU A 21 -14.40 -2.60 -28.42
N GLU A 22 -13.66 -1.50 -28.30
CA GLU A 22 -12.20 -1.53 -28.15
C GLU A 22 -11.76 -2.35 -26.94
N VAL A 23 -12.40 -2.14 -25.79
CA VAL A 23 -12.09 -2.87 -24.55
C VAL A 23 -12.47 -4.35 -24.68
N GLY A 24 -13.63 -4.65 -25.26
CA GLY A 24 -14.08 -6.02 -25.49
C GLY A 24 -13.14 -6.80 -26.40
N ASN A 25 -12.78 -6.23 -27.56
CA ASN A 25 -11.84 -6.82 -28.51
C ASN A 25 -10.47 -7.07 -27.88
N PHE A 26 -10.01 -6.17 -27.01
CA PHE A 26 -8.77 -6.38 -26.27
C PHE A 26 -8.86 -7.56 -25.30
N ILE A 27 -9.95 -7.66 -24.53
CA ILE A 27 -10.16 -8.81 -23.62
C ILE A 27 -10.25 -10.11 -24.43
N ASP A 28 -10.88 -10.10 -25.61
CA ASP A 28 -10.97 -11.24 -26.51
C ASP A 28 -9.60 -11.73 -27.00
N LYS A 29 -8.69 -10.81 -27.37
CA LYS A 29 -7.29 -11.16 -27.71
C LYS A 29 -6.56 -11.80 -26.53
N VAL A 30 -6.83 -11.38 -25.30
CA VAL A 30 -6.26 -12.02 -24.12
C VAL A 30 -6.90 -13.40 -23.89
N ARG A 31 -8.22 -13.55 -24.09
CA ARG A 31 -8.96 -14.82 -23.99
C ARG A 31 -8.51 -15.85 -25.04
N SER A 32 -8.16 -15.41 -26.25
CA SER A 32 -7.65 -16.27 -27.33
C SER A 32 -6.20 -16.71 -27.11
N GLY A 33 -5.49 -16.08 -26.16
CA GLY A 33 -4.08 -16.35 -25.86
C GLY A 33 -3.10 -15.54 -26.71
N GLU A 34 -3.57 -14.60 -27.55
CA GLU A 34 -2.70 -13.68 -28.30
C GLU A 34 -1.95 -12.72 -27.39
N LEU A 35 -2.56 -12.34 -26.27
CA LEU A 35 -1.99 -11.42 -25.28
C LEU A 35 -1.89 -12.08 -23.87
N PRO A 36 -0.95 -11.63 -23.02
CA PRO A 36 -0.76 -12.25 -21.71
C PRO A 36 -1.91 -11.94 -20.73
N ARG A 37 -2.36 -12.97 -20.00
CA ARG A 37 -3.45 -12.89 -19.00
C ARG A 37 -3.24 -11.84 -17.90
N SER A 38 -1.99 -11.47 -17.60
CA SER A 38 -1.66 -10.48 -16.57
C SER A 38 -2.25 -9.09 -16.87
N LEU A 39 -2.51 -8.79 -18.15
CA LEU A 39 -3.10 -7.52 -18.58
C LEU A 39 -4.55 -7.35 -18.12
N LEU A 40 -5.25 -8.44 -17.79
CA LEU A 40 -6.63 -8.38 -17.33
C LEU A 40 -6.77 -7.95 -15.87
N ILE A 41 -5.73 -8.12 -15.05
CA ILE A 41 -5.82 -7.87 -13.60
C ILE A 41 -6.13 -6.40 -13.33
N ASP A 42 -5.52 -5.48 -14.09
CA ASP A 42 -5.70 -4.04 -13.90
C ASP A 42 -7.15 -3.59 -14.17
N PHE A 43 -7.87 -4.27 -15.07
CA PHE A 43 -9.29 -4.03 -15.35
C PHE A 43 -10.22 -4.42 -14.21
N LEU A 44 -9.75 -5.15 -13.19
CA LEU A 44 -10.59 -5.45 -12.02
C LEU A 44 -10.60 -4.30 -11.00
N SER A 45 -9.61 -3.40 -11.05
CA SER A 45 -9.42 -2.29 -10.12
C SER A 45 -10.42 -1.17 -10.33
N GLU A 46 -11.03 -0.69 -9.25
CA GLU A 46 -11.95 0.47 -9.25
C GLU A 46 -11.29 1.73 -9.80
N ARG A 47 -9.97 1.86 -9.64
CA ARG A 47 -9.20 3.03 -10.04
C ARG A 47 -8.73 3.00 -11.48
N HIS A 48 -9.09 1.96 -12.24
CA HIS A 48 -8.63 1.85 -13.61
C HIS A 48 -9.15 3.04 -14.44
N PRO A 49 -8.31 3.74 -15.23
CA PRO A 49 -8.72 4.93 -15.98
C PRO A 49 -9.89 4.71 -16.93
N VAL A 50 -10.10 3.48 -17.39
CA VAL A 50 -11.24 3.11 -18.24
C VAL A 50 -12.59 3.33 -17.56
N PHE A 51 -12.65 3.33 -16.22
CA PHE A 51 -13.88 3.41 -15.46
C PHE A 51 -14.28 4.83 -15.07
N VAL A 52 -13.39 5.81 -15.21
CA VAL A 52 -13.70 7.22 -14.92
C VAL A 52 -14.88 7.68 -15.79
N GLU A 53 -15.91 8.26 -15.16
CA GLU A 53 -17.16 8.70 -15.82
C GLU A 53 -17.91 7.58 -16.58
N ARG A 54 -17.56 6.31 -16.37
CA ARG A 54 -18.23 5.18 -17.03
C ARG A 54 -19.43 4.71 -16.21
N PRO A 55 -20.61 4.50 -16.84
CA PRO A 55 -21.78 4.01 -16.12
C PRO A 55 -21.63 2.55 -15.67
N ASN A 56 -22.33 2.21 -14.58
CA ASN A 56 -22.24 0.91 -13.90
C ASN A 56 -22.44 -0.30 -14.83
N TYR A 57 -23.38 -0.25 -15.76
CA TYR A 57 -23.64 -1.41 -16.63
C TYR A 57 -22.44 -1.76 -17.53
N GLN A 58 -21.69 -0.77 -18.03
CA GLN A 58 -20.49 -1.01 -18.84
C GLN A 58 -19.34 -1.50 -17.98
N MET A 59 -19.17 -0.93 -16.78
CA MET A 59 -18.16 -1.39 -15.82
C MET A 59 -18.41 -2.83 -15.40
N ASN A 60 -19.65 -3.18 -15.09
CA ASN A 60 -20.06 -4.53 -14.72
C ASN A 60 -19.80 -5.51 -15.87
N ARG A 61 -20.08 -5.12 -17.11
CA ARG A 61 -19.76 -5.91 -18.31
C ARG A 61 -18.27 -6.18 -18.43
N ILE A 62 -17.43 -5.14 -18.35
CA ILE A 62 -15.97 -5.25 -18.44
C ILE A 62 -15.43 -6.15 -17.33
N ARG A 63 -15.76 -5.86 -16.07
CA ARG A 63 -15.25 -6.63 -14.92
C ARG A 63 -15.74 -8.07 -14.93
N GLY A 64 -17.01 -8.30 -15.23
CA GLY A 64 -17.58 -9.64 -15.33
C GLY A 64 -16.95 -10.44 -16.46
N TYR A 65 -16.79 -9.84 -17.65
CA TYR A 65 -16.15 -10.54 -18.75
C TYR A 65 -14.68 -10.89 -18.46
N VAL A 66 -13.95 -9.99 -17.79
CA VAL A 66 -12.60 -10.26 -17.29
C VAL A 66 -12.59 -11.43 -16.30
N MET A 67 -13.48 -11.43 -15.29
CA MET A 67 -13.54 -12.52 -14.30
C MET A 67 -13.87 -13.87 -14.94
N ALA A 68 -14.87 -13.90 -15.82
CA ALA A 68 -15.25 -15.09 -16.57
C ALA A 68 -14.09 -15.66 -17.42
N SER A 69 -13.24 -14.78 -17.96
CA SER A 69 -12.07 -15.17 -18.77
C SER A 69 -11.08 -16.06 -18.00
N PHE A 70 -11.00 -15.92 -16.68
CA PHE A 70 -10.08 -16.71 -15.85
C PHE A 70 -10.44 -18.19 -15.77
N LEU A 71 -11.66 -18.61 -16.13
CA LEU A 71 -11.99 -20.04 -16.25
C LEU A 71 -11.03 -20.76 -17.20
N LYS A 72 -10.77 -20.16 -18.38
CA LYS A 72 -9.89 -20.73 -19.42
C LYS A 72 -8.43 -20.35 -19.21
N LEU A 73 -8.18 -19.10 -18.80
CA LEU A 73 -6.83 -18.56 -18.67
C LEU A 73 -6.13 -18.97 -17.36
N GLY A 74 -6.89 -19.47 -16.39
CA GLY A 74 -6.45 -19.70 -15.01
C GLY A 74 -6.45 -18.40 -14.19
N LEU A 75 -7.04 -18.45 -13.00
CA LEU A 75 -7.12 -17.32 -12.06
C LEU A 75 -5.79 -17.16 -11.31
N PRO A 76 -5.07 -16.04 -11.46
CA PRO A 76 -3.86 -15.78 -10.68
C PRO A 76 -4.20 -15.36 -9.24
N ASP A 77 -3.28 -15.60 -8.30
CA ASP A 77 -3.44 -15.22 -6.89
C ASP A 77 -3.78 -13.73 -6.73
N SER A 78 -3.17 -12.86 -7.53
CA SER A 78 -3.41 -11.41 -7.51
C SER A 78 -4.82 -11.00 -7.91
N ALA A 79 -5.58 -11.88 -8.59
CA ALA A 79 -6.97 -11.63 -8.97
C ALA A 79 -7.97 -12.33 -8.02
N LEU A 80 -7.52 -13.28 -7.19
CA LEU A 80 -8.39 -14.07 -6.32
C LEU A 80 -9.24 -13.20 -5.41
N THR A 81 -8.66 -12.19 -4.76
CA THR A 81 -9.40 -11.31 -3.84
C THR A 81 -10.51 -10.52 -4.54
N PHE A 82 -10.37 -10.19 -5.82
CA PHE A 82 -11.43 -9.52 -6.58
C PHE A 82 -12.61 -10.45 -6.85
N VAL A 83 -12.33 -11.71 -7.19
CA VAL A 83 -13.36 -12.74 -7.36
C VAL A 83 -14.09 -13.01 -6.04
N LEU A 84 -13.34 -13.17 -4.94
CA LEU A 84 -13.93 -13.39 -3.63
C LEU A 84 -14.72 -12.19 -3.11
N ASP A 85 -14.30 -10.95 -3.42
CA ASP A 85 -15.07 -9.74 -3.10
C ASP A 85 -16.44 -9.75 -3.78
N GLU A 86 -16.50 -10.09 -5.07
CA GLU A 86 -17.77 -10.17 -5.80
C GLU A 86 -18.66 -11.31 -5.30
N LEU A 87 -18.09 -12.45 -4.88
CA LEU A 87 -18.87 -13.52 -4.25
C LEU A 87 -19.37 -13.11 -2.85
N GLN A 88 -18.57 -12.40 -2.05
CA GLN A 88 -18.94 -11.99 -0.70
C GLN A 88 -19.95 -10.83 -0.68
N ASN A 89 -19.76 -9.85 -1.55
CA ASN A 89 -20.43 -8.55 -1.49
C ASN A 89 -21.27 -8.24 -2.73
N GLY A 90 -21.10 -8.96 -3.84
CA GLY A 90 -21.80 -8.71 -5.09
C GLY A 90 -23.30 -9.03 -5.01
N LYS A 91 -24.09 -8.26 -5.77
CA LYS A 91 -25.56 -8.42 -5.87
C LYS A 91 -26.08 -8.52 -7.31
N HIS A 92 -25.22 -8.25 -8.29
CA HIS A 92 -25.59 -8.36 -9.70
C HIS A 92 -25.31 -9.77 -10.18
N ALA A 93 -26.32 -10.46 -10.72
CA ALA A 93 -26.22 -11.82 -11.25
C ALA A 93 -25.04 -11.97 -12.21
N TYR A 94 -24.85 -11.03 -13.16
CA TYR A 94 -23.74 -11.08 -14.10
C TYR A 94 -22.35 -11.13 -13.44
N LEU A 95 -22.08 -10.26 -12.47
CA LEU A 95 -20.79 -10.21 -11.78
C LEU A 95 -20.59 -11.43 -10.87
N VAL A 96 -21.62 -11.85 -10.16
CA VAL A 96 -21.56 -13.00 -9.25
C VAL A 96 -21.35 -14.30 -10.02
N GLY A 97 -22.10 -14.50 -11.12
CA GLY A 97 -21.92 -15.63 -12.02
C GLY A 97 -20.54 -15.66 -12.67
N ALA A 98 -20.06 -14.50 -13.14
CA ALA A 98 -18.70 -14.37 -13.67
C ALA A 98 -17.61 -14.66 -12.62
N ALA A 99 -17.80 -14.21 -11.38
CA ALA A 99 -16.88 -14.48 -10.29
C ALA A 99 -16.85 -15.98 -9.93
N ALA A 100 -18.01 -16.62 -9.81
CA ALA A 100 -18.10 -18.06 -9.59
C ALA A 100 -17.41 -18.85 -10.72
N GLN A 101 -17.68 -18.48 -11.98
CA GLN A 101 -17.03 -19.05 -13.14
C GLN A 101 -15.50 -18.85 -13.13
N GLY A 102 -15.05 -17.64 -12.84
CA GLY A 102 -13.63 -17.30 -12.74
C GLY A 102 -12.91 -18.06 -11.62
N LEU A 103 -13.57 -18.28 -10.48
CA LEU A 103 -13.01 -19.02 -9.34
C LEU A 103 -12.62 -20.46 -9.71
N ARG A 104 -13.38 -21.11 -10.59
CA ARG A 104 -13.05 -22.47 -11.08
C ARG A 104 -11.75 -22.52 -11.88
N GLY A 105 -11.25 -21.37 -12.36
CA GLY A 105 -9.94 -21.23 -12.98
C GLY A 105 -8.78 -21.21 -11.98
N TYR A 106 -9.02 -21.17 -10.68
CA TYR A 106 -7.96 -21.19 -9.67
C TYR A 106 -7.30 -22.57 -9.61
N ASN A 107 -5.99 -22.62 -9.40
CA ASN A 107 -5.21 -23.86 -9.50
C ASN A 107 -5.43 -24.82 -8.31
N GLN A 108 -6.01 -24.35 -7.21
CA GLN A 108 -6.17 -25.12 -5.97
C GLN A 108 -7.59 -24.95 -5.43
N GLN A 109 -8.32 -26.05 -5.25
CA GLN A 109 -9.56 -26.03 -4.47
C GLN A 109 -9.25 -25.80 -3.00
N ARG A 110 -10.09 -25.01 -2.33
CA ARG A 110 -9.93 -24.64 -0.92
C ARG A 110 -11.28 -24.68 -0.20
N PRO A 111 -11.39 -25.26 1.01
CA PRO A 111 -12.65 -25.34 1.74
C PRO A 111 -13.17 -23.95 2.15
N GLN A 112 -12.29 -22.95 2.27
CA GLN A 112 -12.66 -21.56 2.60
C GLN A 112 -13.57 -20.93 1.52
N PHE A 113 -13.55 -21.42 0.27
CA PHE A 113 -14.40 -20.89 -0.80
C PHE A 113 -15.89 -21.19 -0.59
N VAL A 114 -16.24 -22.19 0.22
CA VAL A 114 -17.63 -22.56 0.52
C VAL A 114 -18.40 -21.38 1.11
N GLY A 115 -17.81 -20.68 2.10
CA GLY A 115 -18.46 -19.54 2.74
C GLY A 115 -18.78 -18.41 1.76
N PHE A 116 -17.87 -18.14 0.82
CA PHE A 116 -18.08 -17.14 -0.23
C PHE A 116 -19.20 -17.53 -1.19
N LEU A 117 -19.29 -18.80 -1.59
CA LEU A 117 -20.34 -19.28 -2.50
C LEU A 117 -21.72 -19.30 -1.82
N LEU A 118 -21.82 -19.71 -0.57
CA LEU A 118 -23.07 -19.64 0.20
C LEU A 118 -23.51 -18.20 0.42
N GLN A 119 -22.56 -17.30 0.74
CA GLN A 119 -22.84 -15.87 0.86
C GLN A 119 -23.32 -15.29 -0.47
N ALA A 120 -22.72 -15.69 -1.60
CA ALA A 120 -23.15 -15.28 -2.92
C ALA A 120 -24.61 -15.65 -3.18
N LEU A 121 -25.00 -16.92 -2.92
CA LEU A 121 -26.39 -17.38 -3.06
C LEU A 121 -27.37 -16.55 -2.22
N SER A 122 -26.99 -16.21 -0.98
CA SER A 122 -27.79 -15.33 -0.13
C SER A 122 -27.96 -13.94 -0.72
N ASN A 123 -26.87 -13.36 -1.25
CA ASN A 123 -26.89 -12.01 -1.83
C ASN A 123 -27.76 -11.90 -3.09
N ILE A 124 -27.80 -12.96 -3.91
CA ILE A 124 -28.55 -13.00 -5.16
C ILE A 124 -29.87 -13.77 -5.05
N ARG A 125 -30.37 -14.02 -3.83
CA ARG A 125 -31.57 -14.86 -3.59
C ARG A 125 -32.74 -14.54 -4.52
N TYR A 126 -32.99 -13.24 -4.72
CA TYR A 126 -34.08 -12.71 -5.54
C TYR A 126 -33.62 -12.08 -6.88
N HIS A 127 -32.37 -12.30 -7.27
CA HIS A 127 -31.75 -11.67 -8.45
C HIS A 127 -30.91 -12.70 -9.22
N ASP A 128 -31.54 -13.52 -10.05
CA ASP A 128 -30.85 -14.51 -10.88
C ASP A 128 -31.27 -14.37 -12.35
N ASP A 129 -30.67 -13.39 -13.03
CA ASP A 129 -30.94 -13.11 -14.44
C ASP A 129 -30.27 -14.16 -15.35
N SER A 130 -30.86 -14.43 -16.51
CA SER A 130 -30.18 -15.15 -17.60
C SER A 130 -29.05 -14.30 -18.17
N ILE A 131 -27.85 -14.87 -18.24
CA ILE A 131 -26.62 -14.20 -18.67
C ILE A 131 -25.84 -15.04 -19.69
N ASN A 132 -24.93 -14.41 -20.43
CA ASN A 132 -23.91 -15.08 -21.24
C ASN A 132 -22.53 -14.52 -20.87
N LEU A 133 -21.58 -15.42 -20.61
CA LEU A 133 -20.21 -15.12 -20.18
C LEU A 133 -19.14 -15.46 -21.24
N ASP A 134 -19.59 -15.98 -22.39
CA ASP A 134 -18.74 -16.39 -23.50
C ASP A 134 -18.37 -15.23 -24.40
N VAL A 135 -19.30 -14.29 -24.61
CA VAL A 135 -19.15 -13.10 -25.47
C VAL A 135 -19.25 -11.82 -24.64
N PHE A 136 -18.42 -10.83 -24.94
CA PHE A 136 -18.37 -9.56 -24.21
C PHE A 136 -19.72 -8.81 -24.23
N LYS A 137 -20.35 -8.72 -25.40
CA LYS A 137 -21.62 -8.03 -25.62
C LYS A 137 -22.58 -8.92 -26.42
N PRO A 138 -23.32 -9.83 -25.75
CA PRO A 138 -24.22 -10.76 -26.43
C PRO A 138 -25.44 -10.03 -27.02
N SER A 139 -25.95 -10.56 -28.13
CA SER A 139 -27.26 -10.18 -28.71
C SER A 139 -28.37 -11.05 -28.15
N TRP A 140 -29.61 -10.54 -28.17
CA TRP A 140 -30.80 -11.35 -27.90
C TRP A 140 -31.31 -12.03 -29.19
N PRO A 141 -31.79 -13.29 -29.13
CA PRO A 141 -31.80 -14.18 -27.98
C PRO A 141 -30.41 -14.69 -27.57
N LEU A 142 -30.22 -14.92 -26.27
CA LEU A 142 -28.93 -15.38 -25.75
C LEU A 142 -28.61 -16.79 -26.26
N GLU A 143 -27.45 -16.93 -26.91
CA GLU A 143 -26.86 -18.23 -27.19
C GLU A 143 -26.22 -18.78 -25.92
N HIS A 144 -26.43 -20.07 -25.60
CA HIS A 144 -25.90 -20.75 -24.41
C HIS A 144 -26.08 -19.96 -23.08
N PRO A 145 -27.31 -19.61 -22.69
CA PRO A 145 -27.53 -18.87 -21.46
C PRO A 145 -27.12 -19.70 -20.23
N THR A 146 -26.62 -19.01 -19.21
CA THR A 146 -26.41 -19.53 -17.85
C THR A 146 -27.05 -18.56 -16.85
N THR A 147 -27.00 -18.89 -15.56
CA THR A 147 -27.44 -18.00 -14.46
C THR A 147 -26.36 -17.95 -13.38
N ALA A 148 -26.45 -16.97 -12.48
CA ALA A 148 -25.49 -16.84 -11.40
C ALA A 148 -25.60 -18.00 -10.41
N LYS A 149 -26.82 -18.43 -10.07
CA LYS A 149 -27.05 -19.63 -9.23
C LYS A 149 -26.44 -20.87 -9.87
N ARG A 150 -26.66 -21.09 -11.18
CA ARG A 150 -26.09 -22.22 -11.92
C ARG A 150 -24.57 -22.20 -11.87
N GLU A 151 -23.93 -21.07 -12.14
CA GLU A 151 -22.48 -20.93 -12.06
C GLU A 151 -21.93 -21.20 -10.64
N ILE A 152 -22.66 -20.81 -9.59
CA ILE A 152 -22.29 -21.13 -8.20
C ILE A 152 -22.34 -22.64 -7.96
N PHE A 153 -23.40 -23.34 -8.37
CA PHE A 153 -23.50 -24.79 -8.17
C PHE A 153 -22.49 -25.59 -8.99
N LEU A 154 -22.18 -25.16 -10.22
CA LEU A 154 -21.05 -25.71 -10.99
C LEU A 154 -19.71 -25.50 -10.27
N THR A 155 -19.58 -24.43 -9.49
CA THR A 155 -18.39 -24.16 -8.68
C THR A 155 -18.32 -25.06 -7.45
N PHE A 156 -19.46 -25.37 -6.81
CA PHE A 156 -19.51 -26.42 -5.79
C PHE A 156 -19.14 -27.80 -6.35
N GLN A 157 -19.62 -28.14 -7.56
CA GLN A 157 -19.22 -29.38 -8.25
C GLN A 157 -17.71 -29.43 -8.50
N TRP A 158 -17.09 -28.30 -8.87
CA TRP A 158 -15.63 -28.19 -9.05
C TRP A 158 -14.84 -28.31 -7.73
N LEU A 159 -15.38 -27.83 -6.61
CA LEU A 159 -14.77 -27.98 -5.28
C LEU A 159 -14.72 -29.45 -4.82
N LYS A 160 -15.71 -30.27 -5.22
CA LYS A 160 -15.83 -31.67 -4.80
C LYS A 160 -15.78 -31.79 -3.27
N GLY A 161 -15.03 -32.75 -2.71
CA GLY A 161 -14.97 -33.00 -1.26
C GLY A 161 -14.52 -31.80 -0.41
N TYR A 162 -13.86 -30.78 -0.99
CA TYR A 162 -13.55 -29.54 -0.27
C TYR A 162 -14.80 -28.74 0.13
N ALA A 163 -15.94 -29.00 -0.51
CA ALA A 163 -17.22 -28.38 -0.20
C ALA A 163 -18.11 -29.20 0.73
N ILE A 164 -17.56 -30.18 1.47
CA ILE A 164 -18.34 -31.04 2.37
C ILE A 164 -19.15 -30.26 3.42
N SER A 165 -18.64 -29.12 3.89
CA SER A 165 -19.34 -28.24 4.83
C SER A 165 -20.59 -27.56 4.25
N ALA A 166 -20.75 -27.54 2.93
CA ALA A 166 -21.93 -26.99 2.26
C ALA A 166 -23.13 -27.95 2.24
N ILE A 167 -22.92 -29.27 2.42
CA ILE A 167 -23.96 -30.29 2.24
C ILE A 167 -25.24 -30.02 3.03
N PRO A 168 -25.21 -29.65 4.32
CA PRO A 168 -26.44 -29.38 5.08
C PRO A 168 -27.28 -28.28 4.44
N GLU A 169 -26.63 -27.21 3.99
CA GLU A 169 -27.29 -26.05 3.36
C GLU A 169 -27.82 -26.41 1.96
N LEU A 170 -27.03 -27.12 1.16
CA LEU A 170 -27.46 -27.59 -0.17
C LEU A 170 -28.69 -28.52 -0.10
N ARG A 171 -28.74 -29.41 0.90
CA ARG A 171 -29.92 -30.27 1.14
C ARG A 171 -31.12 -29.46 1.61
N SER A 172 -30.91 -28.42 2.40
CA SER A 172 -31.98 -27.49 2.81
C SER A 172 -32.64 -26.82 1.59
N PHE A 173 -31.86 -26.43 0.59
CA PHE A 173 -32.38 -25.84 -0.65
C PHE A 173 -33.30 -26.76 -1.44
N LEU A 174 -32.99 -28.07 -1.52
CA LEU A 174 -33.87 -29.05 -2.20
C LEU A 174 -35.21 -29.24 -1.47
N ASN A 175 -35.26 -29.00 -0.17
CA ASN A 175 -36.48 -29.11 0.62
C ASN A 175 -37.38 -27.85 0.52
N ASN A 176 -36.91 -26.77 -0.11
CA ASN A 176 -37.66 -25.54 -0.30
C ASN A 176 -37.92 -25.25 -1.81
N PRO A 177 -38.97 -25.83 -2.40
CA PRO A 177 -39.20 -25.81 -3.85
C PRO A 177 -39.55 -24.43 -4.42
N TYR A 178 -39.74 -23.40 -3.58
CA TYR A 178 -40.08 -22.05 -4.03
C TYR A 178 -38.85 -21.19 -4.39
N ASP A 179 -37.65 -21.57 -3.96
CA ASP A 179 -36.44 -20.75 -4.12
C ASP A 179 -35.65 -21.09 -5.42
N PHE A 180 -35.92 -22.25 -6.04
CA PHE A 180 -35.18 -22.79 -7.18
C PHE A 180 -36.09 -23.48 -8.20
N ASP A 181 -35.80 -23.28 -9.49
CA ASP A 181 -36.47 -24.01 -10.58
C ASP A 181 -35.94 -25.46 -10.71
N ALA A 182 -36.57 -26.24 -11.60
CA ALA A 182 -36.23 -27.65 -11.79
C ALA A 182 -34.80 -27.86 -12.32
N GLU A 183 -34.31 -26.98 -13.21
CA GLU A 183 -32.96 -27.06 -13.76
C GLU A 183 -31.92 -26.79 -12.66
N THR A 184 -32.12 -25.74 -11.87
CA THR A 184 -31.24 -25.39 -10.75
C THR A 184 -31.27 -26.46 -9.67
N SER A 185 -32.43 -27.06 -9.38
CA SER A 185 -32.56 -28.18 -8.44
C SER A 185 -31.74 -29.39 -8.90
N GLN A 186 -31.69 -29.66 -10.21
CA GLN A 186 -30.83 -30.70 -10.77
C GLN A 186 -29.33 -30.37 -10.56
N GLU A 187 -28.93 -29.12 -10.72
CA GLU A 187 -27.54 -28.69 -10.48
C GLU A 187 -27.14 -28.76 -9.00
N ILE A 188 -28.07 -28.50 -8.07
CA ILE A 188 -27.86 -28.71 -6.62
C ILE A 188 -27.64 -30.19 -6.32
N GLN A 189 -28.47 -31.07 -6.89
CA GLN A 189 -28.34 -32.52 -6.72
C GLN A 189 -26.99 -33.03 -7.25
N LYS A 190 -26.58 -32.59 -8.45
CA LYS A 190 -25.25 -32.90 -9.02
C LYS A 190 -24.11 -32.37 -8.13
N ALA A 191 -24.27 -31.18 -7.54
CA ALA A 191 -23.29 -30.64 -6.60
C ALA A 191 -23.13 -31.52 -5.37
N ILE A 192 -24.23 -31.94 -4.74
CA ILE A 192 -24.23 -32.87 -3.61
C ILE A 192 -23.52 -34.18 -3.98
N GLU A 193 -23.89 -34.79 -5.11
CA GLU A 193 -23.29 -36.04 -5.59
C GLU A 193 -21.78 -35.90 -5.85
N SER A 194 -21.33 -34.79 -6.47
CA SER A 194 -19.90 -34.54 -6.73
C SER A 194 -19.10 -34.37 -5.43
N ILE A 195 -19.70 -33.78 -4.40
CA ILE A 195 -19.07 -33.59 -3.09
C ILE A 195 -18.99 -34.92 -2.33
N GLU A 196 -20.07 -35.70 -2.29
CA GLU A 196 -20.15 -36.93 -1.51
C GLU A 196 -19.39 -38.10 -2.15
N SER A 197 -19.27 -38.13 -3.48
CA SER A 197 -18.51 -39.16 -4.19
C SER A 197 -16.99 -38.99 -4.11
N ASP A 198 -16.50 -37.87 -3.57
CA ASP A 198 -15.07 -37.57 -3.46
C ASP A 198 -14.43 -38.27 -2.25
N ASN A 199 -13.87 -39.45 -2.48
CA ASN A 199 -13.22 -40.26 -1.45
C ASN A 199 -11.76 -39.86 -1.14
N ARG A 200 -11.28 -38.72 -1.64
CA ARG A 200 -9.90 -38.26 -1.36
C ARG A 200 -9.75 -37.86 0.11
N LYS A 201 -8.58 -38.12 0.70
CA LYS A 201 -8.22 -37.58 2.01
C LYS A 201 -7.80 -36.12 1.85
N LEU A 202 -8.70 -35.21 2.15
CA LEU A 202 -8.48 -33.78 1.98
C LEU A 202 -8.03 -33.11 3.27
N ASP A 203 -7.19 -32.09 3.14
CA ASP A 203 -6.91 -31.17 4.22
C ASP A 203 -8.05 -30.16 4.32
N LEU A 204 -8.95 -30.41 5.27
CA LEU A 204 -10.09 -29.54 5.56
C LEU A 204 -9.77 -28.53 6.67
N SER A 205 -8.49 -28.39 7.07
CA SER A 205 -8.12 -27.41 8.06
C SER A 205 -8.46 -26.01 7.54
N CYS A 206 -9.46 -25.39 8.18
CA CYS A 206 -9.79 -23.99 8.05
C CYS A 206 -8.75 -23.09 8.74
N CYS A 207 -7.45 -23.39 8.60
CA CYS A 207 -6.47 -22.35 8.80
C CYS A 207 -6.95 -21.19 7.92
N GLU A 208 -7.08 -20.01 8.53
CA GLU A 208 -7.40 -18.75 7.85
C GLU A 208 -6.68 -18.79 6.51
N LEU A 209 -7.34 -18.35 5.42
CA LEU A 209 -6.59 -18.01 4.21
C LEU A 209 -5.37 -17.25 4.71
N GLU A 210 -4.20 -17.90 4.71
CA GLU A 210 -3.08 -17.36 5.46
C GLU A 210 -2.93 -15.99 4.84
N TYR A 211 -3.19 -14.95 5.61
CA TYR A 211 -2.90 -13.58 5.23
C TYR A 211 -1.38 -13.43 5.30
N LYS A 212 -0.63 -14.44 4.83
CA LYS A 212 0.70 -14.29 4.29
C LYS A 212 0.50 -13.45 3.05
N GLU A 213 0.64 -12.15 3.25
CA GLU A 213 1.58 -11.25 2.58
C GLU A 213 2.57 -11.87 1.54
N ASP A 214 2.17 -12.87 0.75
CA ASP A 214 2.93 -13.44 -0.36
C ASP A 214 2.16 -13.27 -1.69
N LEU A 215 1.21 -12.34 -1.74
CA LEU A 215 0.90 -11.66 -2.99
C LEU A 215 2.14 -10.85 -3.36
N ASN A 216 2.96 -11.42 -4.24
CA ASN A 216 4.00 -10.76 -5.04
C ASN A 216 3.39 -9.67 -5.95
N PHE A 217 2.62 -8.75 -5.37
CA PHE A 217 2.67 -7.37 -5.79
C PHE A 217 4.06 -6.88 -5.39
N SER A 218 4.82 -6.44 -6.38
CA SER A 218 6.08 -5.75 -6.21
C SER A 218 6.07 -4.91 -4.93
N TRP A 219 6.81 -5.38 -3.92
CA TRP A 219 7.14 -4.68 -2.68
C TRP A 219 8.02 -3.44 -2.94
N CYS A 220 7.77 -2.74 -4.05
CA CYS A 220 8.09 -1.34 -4.21
C CYS A 220 7.23 -0.52 -3.24
N LYS A 221 7.61 -0.54 -1.96
CA LYS A 221 7.44 0.56 -1.02
C LYS A 221 6.04 1.21 -1.12
N LEU A 222 5.08 0.71 -0.36
CA LEU A 222 4.26 1.65 0.41
C LEU A 222 5.27 2.49 1.21
N LYS A 223 5.72 3.62 0.63
CA LYS A 223 6.47 4.65 1.35
C LYS A 223 5.72 4.80 2.65
N ARG A 224 6.31 4.47 3.80
CA ARG A 224 5.66 4.55 5.13
C ARG A 224 4.79 5.80 5.17
N ARG A 225 3.50 5.64 4.89
CA ARG A 225 2.58 6.76 4.73
C ARG A 225 2.21 7.14 6.14
N ASN A 226 2.63 8.33 6.52
CA ASN A 226 2.33 8.84 7.84
C ASN A 226 1.18 9.83 7.70
N ILE A 227 0.05 9.53 8.33
CA ILE A 227 -1.18 10.32 8.26
C ILE A 227 -0.96 11.77 8.69
N LYS A 228 0.09 12.06 9.48
CA LYS A 228 0.46 13.43 9.83
C LYS A 228 0.83 14.28 8.62
N SER A 229 1.20 13.68 7.47
CA SER A 229 1.41 14.43 6.23
C SER A 229 0.13 15.09 5.72
N ILE A 230 -1.03 14.50 6.02
CA ILE A 230 -2.36 15.04 5.72
C ILE A 230 -3.07 15.54 6.99
N GLY A 231 -2.37 15.66 8.12
CA GLY A 231 -2.99 16.06 9.39
C GLY A 231 -3.48 17.51 9.43
N HIS A 232 -3.11 18.33 8.44
CA HIS A 232 -3.59 19.70 8.27
C HIS A 232 -4.92 19.80 7.50
N LEU A 233 -5.36 18.70 6.88
CA LEU A 233 -6.63 18.61 6.16
C LEU A 233 -7.78 19.00 7.08
N GLU A 234 -8.65 19.90 6.63
CA GLU A 234 -9.83 20.29 7.41
C GLU A 234 -10.94 19.26 7.24
N VAL A 235 -11.41 18.73 8.36
CA VAL A 235 -12.48 17.73 8.39
C VAL A 235 -13.57 18.19 9.34
N GLU A 236 -14.81 17.90 8.97
CA GLU A 236 -16.00 18.20 9.75
C GLU A 236 -16.58 16.90 10.28
N ASN A 237 -16.88 16.85 11.58
CA ASN A 237 -17.49 15.68 12.19
C ASN A 237 -19.03 15.70 12.08
N GLN A 238 -19.67 14.64 12.59
CA GLN A 238 -21.14 14.51 12.64
C GLN A 238 -21.86 15.59 13.47
N GLU A 239 -21.12 16.34 14.30
CA GLU A 239 -21.65 17.45 15.11
C GLU A 239 -21.51 18.82 14.40
N GLY A 240 -20.92 18.84 13.20
CA GLY A 240 -20.62 20.08 12.46
C GLY A 240 -19.34 20.78 12.92
N MET A 241 -18.53 20.13 13.76
CA MET A 241 -17.27 20.68 14.25
C MET A 241 -16.18 20.51 13.20
N VAL A 242 -15.65 21.64 12.72
CA VAL A 242 -14.55 21.67 11.74
C VAL A 242 -13.22 21.84 12.46
N GLN A 243 -12.33 20.86 12.29
CA GLN A 243 -10.99 20.89 12.84
C GLN A 243 -9.98 20.20 11.90
N PRO A 244 -8.67 20.48 12.03
CA PRO A 244 -7.65 19.72 11.33
C PRO A 244 -7.67 18.25 11.73
N LEU A 245 -7.50 17.34 10.77
CA LEU A 245 -7.51 15.88 10.97
C LEU A 245 -6.61 15.39 12.12
N LYS A 246 -5.47 16.06 12.35
CA LYS A 246 -4.55 15.74 13.46
C LYS A 246 -5.22 15.78 14.84
N GLU A 247 -6.25 16.61 15.03
CA GLU A 247 -6.96 16.76 16.32
C GLU A 247 -7.82 15.51 16.62
N PHE A 248 -8.44 14.91 15.60
CA PHE A 248 -9.22 13.67 15.73
C PHE A 248 -8.35 12.41 15.92
N ILE A 249 -7.10 12.44 15.46
CA ILE A 249 -6.17 11.30 15.57
C ILE A 249 -5.37 11.37 16.89
N GLY A 250 -4.90 12.56 17.27
CA GLY A 250 -4.07 12.75 18.47
C GLY A 250 -2.83 11.85 18.49
N GLN A 251 -2.49 11.34 19.69
CA GLN A 251 -1.41 10.36 19.91
C GLN A 251 -1.97 8.97 20.25
N LYS A 252 -3.03 8.56 19.56
CA LYS A 252 -3.76 7.31 19.83
C LYS A 252 -3.70 6.36 18.64
N THR A 253 -3.87 5.07 18.90
CA THR A 253 -4.10 4.10 17.82
C THR A 253 -5.45 4.42 17.19
N THR A 254 -5.52 4.54 15.87
CA THR A 254 -6.72 4.99 15.18
C THR A 254 -7.15 3.97 14.14
N VAL A 255 -8.39 3.52 14.24
CA VAL A 255 -9.07 2.74 13.21
C VAL A 255 -9.77 3.72 12.28
N ILE A 256 -9.53 3.59 10.98
CA ILE A 256 -10.12 4.46 9.96
C ILE A 256 -10.82 3.58 8.94
N ALA A 257 -12.15 3.67 8.87
CA ALA A 257 -12.95 3.03 7.85
C ALA A 257 -13.59 4.06 6.91
N PHE A 258 -14.11 3.61 5.78
CA PHE A 258 -14.74 4.49 4.79
C PHE A 258 -16.15 4.03 4.43
N PHE A 259 -17.06 4.99 4.21
CA PHE A 259 -18.47 4.75 3.93
C PHE A 259 -19.06 5.84 3.04
N TYR A 260 -20.33 5.72 2.64
CA TYR A 260 -21.16 6.85 2.21
C TYR A 260 -22.62 6.48 2.41
N THR A 261 -23.49 7.46 2.66
CA THR A 261 -24.85 7.15 3.11
C THR A 261 -25.78 6.62 2.03
N ARG A 262 -25.50 6.95 0.76
CA ARG A 262 -26.29 6.50 -0.41
C ARG A 262 -25.95 5.08 -0.90
N CYS A 263 -25.07 4.37 -0.20
CA CYS A 263 -24.71 3.00 -0.57
C CYS A 263 -25.92 2.06 -0.40
N MET A 264 -26.37 1.47 -1.51
CA MET A 264 -27.49 0.52 -1.50
C MET A 264 -27.06 -0.93 -1.20
N ASN A 265 -25.76 -1.18 -1.03
CA ASN A 265 -25.26 -2.50 -0.68
C ASN A 265 -25.17 -2.68 0.85
N PRO A 266 -26.08 -3.43 1.49
CA PRO A 266 -26.09 -3.64 2.94
C PRO A 266 -24.81 -4.30 3.44
N ASN A 267 -24.18 -5.16 2.63
CA ASN A 267 -22.94 -5.84 2.98
C ASN A 267 -21.73 -4.89 2.93
N LYS A 268 -21.88 -3.67 2.41
CA LYS A 268 -20.79 -2.70 2.35
C LYS A 268 -20.88 -1.63 3.43
N CYS A 269 -21.29 -0.41 3.10
CA CYS A 269 -21.23 0.72 4.03
C CYS A 269 -22.07 0.49 5.27
N THR A 270 -23.27 -0.08 5.14
CA THR A 270 -24.13 -0.35 6.31
C THR A 270 -23.47 -1.35 7.27
N LEU A 271 -22.99 -2.49 6.76
CA LEU A 271 -22.30 -3.48 7.58
C LEU A 271 -20.99 -2.94 8.18
N THR A 272 -20.23 -2.14 7.42
CA THR A 272 -19.00 -1.50 7.92
C THR A 272 -19.26 -0.65 9.15
N ILE A 273 -20.31 0.19 9.10
CA ILE A 273 -20.67 1.05 10.24
C ILE A 273 -21.22 0.24 11.42
N ASN A 274 -22.05 -0.79 11.17
CA ASN A 274 -22.47 -1.72 12.22
C ASN A 274 -21.27 -2.37 12.93
N LYS A 275 -20.30 -2.89 12.16
CA LYS A 275 -19.10 -3.53 12.69
C LYS A 275 -18.23 -2.55 13.49
N LEU A 276 -18.15 -1.27 13.11
CA LEU A 276 -17.48 -0.25 13.93
C LEU A 276 -18.21 -0.04 15.27
N GLY A 277 -19.54 -0.02 15.28
CA GLY A 277 -20.32 0.03 16.53
C GLY A 277 -20.11 -1.21 17.40
N TRP A 278 -19.95 -2.39 16.82
CA TRP A 278 -19.60 -3.61 17.57
C TRP A 278 -18.17 -3.55 18.11
N LEU A 279 -17.21 -3.08 17.30
CA LEU A 279 -15.82 -2.89 17.71
C LEU A 279 -15.70 -1.88 18.86
N GLU A 280 -16.48 -0.80 18.83
CA GLU A 280 -16.57 0.19 19.91
C GLU A 280 -16.97 -0.46 21.24
N LYS A 281 -17.99 -1.32 21.22
CA LYS A 281 -18.41 -2.09 22.40
C LYS A 281 -17.31 -3.02 22.92
N GLU A 282 -16.55 -3.69 22.04
CA GLU A 282 -15.45 -4.57 22.44
C GLU A 282 -14.24 -3.78 23.01
N ILE A 283 -13.94 -2.61 22.44
CA ILE A 283 -12.93 -1.68 22.97
C ILE A 283 -13.31 -1.19 24.37
N PHE A 284 -14.58 -0.85 24.58
CA PHE A 284 -15.08 -0.41 25.88
C PHE A 284 -14.99 -1.54 26.92
N LYS A 285 -15.44 -2.76 26.58
CA LYS A 285 -15.31 -3.95 27.45
C LYS A 285 -13.86 -4.21 27.85
N SER A 286 -12.93 -3.99 26.91
CA SER A 286 -11.48 -4.16 27.12
C SER A 286 -10.81 -3.00 27.85
N LYS A 287 -11.56 -1.95 28.22
CA LYS A 287 -11.06 -0.71 28.86
C LYS A 287 -10.00 0.01 28.03
N LEU A 288 -10.12 -0.03 26.70
CA LEU A 288 -9.18 0.56 25.76
C LEU A 288 -9.66 1.89 25.17
N GLN A 289 -10.85 2.37 25.56
CA GLN A 289 -11.51 3.53 24.97
C GLN A 289 -10.67 4.81 25.02
N GLU A 290 -9.78 4.97 25.99
CA GLU A 290 -8.91 6.15 26.10
C GLU A 290 -7.73 6.13 25.13
N ASN A 291 -7.36 4.96 24.59
CA ASN A 291 -6.15 4.75 23.79
C ASN A 291 -6.43 4.51 22.30
N VAL A 292 -7.71 4.42 21.93
CA VAL A 292 -8.15 4.06 20.57
C VAL A 292 -9.17 5.07 20.07
N ASN A 293 -8.96 5.54 18.83
CA ASN A 293 -9.94 6.31 18.08
C ASN A 293 -10.58 5.45 16.98
N LEU A 294 -11.88 5.63 16.77
CA LEU A 294 -12.65 5.03 15.68
C LEU A 294 -13.18 6.15 14.79
N LEU A 295 -12.65 6.22 13.56
CA LEU A 295 -13.04 7.23 12.58
C LEU A 295 -13.68 6.54 11.37
N ALA A 296 -14.81 7.07 10.93
CA ALA A 296 -15.44 6.66 9.67
C ALA A 296 -15.49 7.86 8.72
N PHE A 297 -14.86 7.76 7.56
CA PHE A 297 -14.83 8.83 6.56
C PHE A 297 -15.85 8.60 5.45
N THR A 298 -16.58 9.65 5.08
CA THR A 298 -17.43 9.57 3.89
C THR A 298 -16.61 9.67 2.59
N TYR A 299 -16.96 8.85 1.59
CA TYR A 299 -16.53 8.97 0.20
C TYR A 299 -17.28 10.10 -0.54
N ASP A 300 -18.35 10.65 0.03
CA ASP A 300 -19.26 11.62 -0.58
C ASP A 300 -19.48 12.84 0.33
N PRO A 301 -18.44 13.65 0.56
CA PRO A 301 -18.51 14.78 1.49
C PRO A 301 -19.52 15.87 1.09
N ASN A 302 -19.92 15.90 -0.19
CA ASN A 302 -20.88 16.88 -0.71
C ASN A 302 -22.31 16.54 -0.32
N TYR A 303 -22.68 15.25 -0.34
CA TYR A 303 -24.02 14.80 0.04
C TYR A 303 -24.12 14.49 1.53
N ASP A 304 -23.11 13.82 2.10
CA ASP A 304 -23.12 13.34 3.47
C ASP A 304 -22.82 14.50 4.43
N THR A 305 -23.83 15.30 4.73
CA THR A 305 -23.76 16.39 5.72
C THR A 305 -23.59 15.86 7.14
N ALA A 306 -23.13 16.70 8.07
CA ALA A 306 -22.98 16.34 9.48
C ALA A 306 -24.25 15.70 10.05
N ALA A 307 -25.42 16.31 9.81
CA ALA A 307 -26.72 15.78 10.23
C ALA A 307 -27.05 14.41 9.61
N ILE A 308 -26.76 14.23 8.31
CA ILE A 308 -26.97 12.94 7.63
C ILE A 308 -26.06 11.86 8.22
N MET A 309 -24.77 12.18 8.46
CA MET A 309 -23.82 11.26 9.06
C MET A 309 -24.23 10.87 10.49
N LEU A 310 -24.66 11.84 11.31
CA LEU A 310 -25.14 11.60 12.66
C LEU A 310 -26.27 10.55 12.66
N THR A 311 -27.35 10.83 11.93
CA THR A 311 -28.50 9.91 11.85
C THR A 311 -28.11 8.56 11.23
N PHE A 312 -27.23 8.54 10.22
CA PHE A 312 -26.80 7.30 9.59
C PHE A 312 -26.01 6.39 10.54
N GLY A 313 -25.11 6.97 11.34
CA GLY A 313 -24.29 6.27 12.32
C GLY A 313 -25.09 5.76 13.52
N GLU A 314 -25.95 6.60 14.12
CA GLU A 314 -26.79 6.22 15.26
C GLU A 314 -27.73 5.05 14.90
N ASN A 315 -28.38 5.12 13.74
CA ASN A 315 -29.26 4.05 13.25
C ASN A 315 -28.53 2.72 12.99
N ARG A 316 -27.20 2.73 12.95
CA ARG A 316 -26.32 1.56 12.76
C ARG A 316 -25.54 1.22 14.04
N GLY A 317 -25.92 1.81 15.16
CA GLY A 317 -25.37 1.47 16.47
C GLY A 317 -23.96 2.00 16.73
N MET A 318 -23.51 3.04 16.02
CA MET A 318 -22.35 3.81 16.45
C MET A 318 -22.74 4.70 17.64
N ASN A 319 -21.95 4.60 18.71
CA ASN A 319 -22.06 5.51 19.85
C ASN A 319 -21.00 6.60 19.71
N PHE A 320 -21.43 7.80 19.34
CA PHE A 320 -20.52 8.94 19.20
C PHE A 320 -19.99 9.40 20.56
N GLY A 321 -18.77 9.92 20.57
CA GLY A 321 -18.09 10.35 21.78
C GLY A 321 -16.74 10.97 21.48
N PRO A 322 -15.88 11.19 22.48
CA PRO A 322 -14.63 11.92 22.29
C PRO A 322 -13.67 11.24 21.29
N ASN A 323 -13.74 9.91 21.15
CA ASN A 323 -12.83 9.12 20.31
C ASN A 323 -13.55 8.41 19.15
N VAL A 324 -14.86 8.65 18.93
CA VAL A 324 -15.66 7.97 17.92
C VAL A 324 -16.35 9.02 17.07
N HIS A 325 -15.94 9.13 15.80
CA HIS A 325 -16.40 10.20 14.90
C HIS A 325 -16.70 9.69 13.50
N MET A 326 -17.72 10.26 12.88
CA MET A 326 -17.91 10.24 11.44
C MET A 326 -17.43 11.56 10.86
N LEU A 327 -16.62 11.48 9.80
CA LEU A 327 -15.88 12.62 9.28
C LEU A 327 -16.15 12.80 7.77
N ARG A 328 -16.29 14.05 7.36
CA ARG A 328 -16.23 14.46 5.95
C ARG A 328 -15.13 15.49 5.74
N THR A 329 -14.48 15.44 4.58
CA THR A 329 -13.54 16.51 4.19
C THR A 329 -14.31 17.75 3.76
N VAL A 330 -13.79 18.94 4.04
CA VAL A 330 -14.36 20.17 3.45
C VAL A 330 -14.19 20.10 1.91
N THR A 331 -15.27 20.40 1.17
CA THR A 331 -15.35 20.19 -0.29
C THR A 331 -14.15 20.80 -1.02
N LYS A 332 -13.46 19.96 -1.83
CA LYS A 332 -12.20 20.15 -2.61
C LYS A 332 -11.00 19.35 -2.08
N GLU A 333 -11.01 18.92 -0.82
CA GLU A 333 -9.83 18.23 -0.26
C GLU A 333 -9.90 16.69 -0.27
N PHE A 334 -11.05 16.11 -0.65
CA PHE A 334 -11.24 14.65 -0.68
C PHE A 334 -10.22 13.90 -1.55
N SER A 335 -9.76 14.49 -2.66
CA SER A 335 -8.76 13.87 -3.53
C SER A 335 -7.43 13.62 -2.82
N LEU A 336 -7.03 14.49 -1.88
CA LEU A 336 -5.83 14.30 -1.07
C LEU A 336 -5.98 13.11 -0.11
N LEU A 337 -7.15 12.97 0.51
CA LEU A 337 -7.49 11.83 1.36
C LEU A 337 -7.50 10.53 0.54
N SER A 338 -8.17 10.55 -0.61
CA SER A 338 -8.29 9.43 -1.54
C SER A 338 -6.92 8.97 -2.06
N ASP A 339 -6.07 9.89 -2.48
CA ASP A 339 -4.72 9.57 -2.94
C ASP A 339 -3.81 9.07 -1.81
N PHE A 340 -3.95 9.62 -0.60
CA PHE A 340 -3.16 9.18 0.56
C PHE A 340 -3.48 7.74 0.96
N PHE A 341 -4.75 7.37 1.02
CA PHE A 341 -5.18 6.01 1.38
C PHE A 341 -5.24 5.06 0.18
N GLU A 342 -5.02 5.58 -1.04
CA GLU A 342 -5.22 4.83 -2.29
C GLU A 342 -6.62 4.23 -2.42
N LEU A 343 -7.65 5.01 -2.06
CA LEU A 343 -9.02 4.52 -1.97
C LEU A 343 -9.51 3.93 -3.29
N GLY A 344 -10.16 2.78 -3.19
CA GLY A 344 -10.75 2.07 -4.33
C GLY A 344 -12.17 2.53 -4.57
N VAL A 345 -12.34 3.79 -4.95
CA VAL A 345 -13.63 4.44 -5.22
C VAL A 345 -13.62 5.11 -6.59
N ASN A 346 -14.76 5.07 -7.26
CA ASN A 346 -14.96 5.71 -8.55
C ASN A 346 -16.28 6.49 -8.58
N TYR A 347 -16.38 7.42 -9.53
CA TYR A 347 -17.47 8.37 -9.64
C TYR A 347 -17.96 8.46 -11.09
N VAL A 348 -19.26 8.69 -11.23
CA VAL A 348 -19.87 9.26 -12.44
C VAL A 348 -20.45 10.60 -12.03
N SER A 349 -19.91 11.67 -12.59
CA SER A 349 -20.19 13.03 -12.18
C SER A 349 -19.90 13.20 -10.67
N SER A 350 -20.91 13.52 -9.84
CA SER A 350 -20.76 13.63 -8.38
C SER A 350 -21.27 12.41 -7.61
N THR A 351 -21.65 11.33 -8.30
CA THR A 351 -22.24 10.15 -7.65
C THR A 351 -21.26 8.98 -7.68
N ILE A 352 -21.08 8.34 -6.52
CA ILE A 352 -20.27 7.14 -6.40
C ILE A 352 -20.96 6.01 -7.16
N ASN A 353 -20.25 5.45 -8.14
CA ASN A 353 -20.74 4.36 -8.96
C ASN A 353 -20.20 3.01 -8.45
N GLN A 354 -18.96 2.99 -7.94
CA GLN A 354 -18.32 1.83 -7.34
C GLN A 354 -17.38 2.20 -6.19
N HIS A 355 -17.31 1.32 -5.19
CA HIS A 355 -16.31 1.40 -4.13
C HIS A 355 -16.00 0.00 -3.55
N ARG A 356 -14.81 -0.16 -2.97
CA ARG A 356 -14.42 -1.33 -2.19
C ARG A 356 -14.60 -1.13 -0.68
N LEU A 357 -14.47 -2.20 0.10
CA LEU A 357 -14.34 -2.14 1.56
C LEU A 357 -12.93 -1.71 1.93
N GLU A 358 -12.80 -0.79 2.89
CA GLU A 358 -11.50 -0.26 3.31
C GLU A 358 -11.50 0.06 4.81
N LEU A 359 -10.56 -0.54 5.55
CA LEU A 359 -10.26 -0.22 6.95
C LEU A 359 -8.75 -0.18 7.15
N PHE A 360 -8.28 0.88 7.79
CA PHE A 360 -6.87 1.12 8.06
C PHE A 360 -6.64 1.23 9.55
N LEU A 361 -5.62 0.53 10.05
CA LEU A 361 -5.18 0.63 11.42
C LEU A 361 -3.91 1.47 11.49
N VAL A 362 -3.99 2.61 12.18
CA VAL A 362 -2.92 3.60 12.29
C VAL A 362 -2.35 3.60 13.71
N ASP A 363 -1.03 3.52 13.85
CA ASP A 363 -0.38 3.61 15.17
C ASP A 363 -0.43 5.04 15.75
N ALA A 364 -0.14 5.19 17.05
CA ALA A 364 -0.05 6.49 17.73
C ALA A 364 0.98 7.47 17.12
N ARG A 365 1.89 6.99 16.27
CA ARG A 365 2.88 7.83 15.55
C ARG A 365 2.35 8.31 14.20
N GLY A 366 1.18 7.83 13.78
CA GLY A 366 0.51 8.16 12.53
C GLY A 366 0.85 7.24 11.36
N ASN A 367 1.52 6.10 11.57
CA ASN A 367 1.84 5.18 10.49
C ASN A 367 0.72 4.16 10.29
N ILE A 368 0.32 3.92 9.05
CA ILE A 368 -0.56 2.80 8.70
C ILE A 368 0.21 1.48 8.96
N LYS A 369 -0.39 0.57 9.73
CA LYS A 369 0.18 -0.71 10.15
C LYS A 369 -0.52 -1.91 9.55
N THR A 370 -1.85 -1.91 9.59
CA THR A 370 -2.68 -2.94 8.99
C THR A 370 -3.67 -2.28 8.02
N THR A 371 -4.01 -2.97 6.94
CA THR A 371 -4.97 -2.51 5.95
C THR A 371 -5.85 -3.69 5.55
N TYR A 372 -7.15 -3.57 5.77
CA TYR A 372 -8.15 -4.52 5.32
C TYR A 372 -8.85 -3.91 4.11
N THR A 373 -8.76 -4.57 2.96
CA THR A 373 -9.43 -4.10 1.74
C THR A 373 -10.19 -5.21 1.06
N ARG A 374 -11.25 -4.83 0.34
CA ARG A 374 -12.12 -5.69 -0.49
C ARG A 374 -13.00 -6.66 0.30
N LEU A 375 -12.39 -7.53 1.10
CA LEU A 375 -13.09 -8.52 1.89
C LEU A 375 -13.55 -7.95 3.23
N GLN A 376 -14.58 -8.60 3.80
CA GLN A 376 -15.04 -8.33 5.14
C GLN A 376 -13.91 -8.55 6.15
N TRP A 377 -13.76 -7.61 7.08
CA TRP A 377 -12.93 -7.75 8.27
C TRP A 377 -13.82 -8.15 9.45
N GLU A 378 -13.31 -8.99 10.34
CA GLU A 378 -14.03 -9.39 11.55
C GLU A 378 -13.58 -8.58 12.76
N VAL A 379 -14.51 -8.36 13.68
CA VAL A 379 -14.33 -7.42 14.81
C VAL A 379 -13.23 -7.91 15.76
N ASP A 380 -13.17 -9.22 16.00
CA ASP A 380 -12.17 -9.91 16.80
C ASP A 380 -10.76 -9.75 16.20
N MET A 381 -10.60 -10.01 14.89
CA MET A 381 -9.31 -9.82 14.21
C MET A 381 -8.79 -8.39 14.33
N VAL A 382 -9.66 -7.38 14.13
CA VAL A 382 -9.26 -5.97 14.26
C VAL A 382 -8.92 -5.63 15.71
N GLN A 383 -9.67 -6.16 16.68
CA GLN A 383 -9.40 -5.99 18.11
C GLN A 383 -8.03 -6.56 18.50
N GLU A 384 -7.68 -7.76 18.03
CA GLU A 384 -6.38 -8.39 18.26
C GLU A 384 -5.23 -7.54 17.73
N ASP A 385 -5.38 -7.00 16.52
CA ASP A 385 -4.37 -6.13 15.92
C ASP A 385 -4.23 -4.79 16.66
N ILE A 386 -5.34 -4.21 17.15
CA ILE A 386 -5.30 -3.04 18.04
C ILE A 386 -4.48 -3.37 19.30
N MET A 387 -4.76 -4.50 19.97
CA MET A 387 -4.05 -4.92 21.18
C MET A 387 -2.56 -5.13 20.90
N ARG A 388 -2.22 -5.73 19.76
CA ARG A 388 -0.83 -5.92 19.31
C ARG A 388 -0.11 -4.59 19.13
N LEU A 389 -0.76 -3.59 18.53
CA LEU A 389 -0.17 -2.25 18.36
C LEU A 389 0.04 -1.52 19.68
N LEU A 390 -0.93 -1.56 20.59
CA LEU A 390 -0.82 -0.95 21.92
C LEU A 390 0.28 -1.60 22.77
N LYS A 391 0.49 -2.91 22.64
CA LYS A 391 1.59 -3.60 23.31
C LYS A 391 2.96 -3.18 22.74
N ASN A 392 3.05 -3.04 21.43
CA ASN A 392 4.29 -2.65 20.75
C ASN A 392 4.69 -1.19 21.04
N SER A 393 3.74 -0.26 21.05
CA SER A 393 4.01 1.15 21.38
C SER A 393 4.65 1.29 22.77
N ASN A 394 4.08 0.62 23.78
CA ASN A 394 4.62 0.60 25.14
C ASN A 394 6.07 0.11 25.22
N ARG A 395 6.43 -0.93 24.43
CA ARG A 395 7.80 -1.46 24.40
C ARG A 395 8.80 -0.46 23.79
N PHE A 396 8.43 0.17 22.67
CA PHE A 396 9.28 1.15 22.01
C PHE A 396 9.40 2.46 22.78
N ASP A 397 8.34 2.90 23.46
CA ASP A 397 8.38 4.11 24.29
C ASP A 397 9.20 3.89 25.56
N LYS A 398 9.21 2.68 26.12
CA LYS A 398 10.15 2.30 27.17
C LYS A 398 11.59 2.36 26.69
N LEU A 399 11.89 1.81 25.51
CA LEU A 399 13.23 1.83 24.93
C LEU A 399 13.71 3.25 24.56
N SER A 400 12.84 4.08 23.99
CA SER A 400 13.16 5.46 23.62
C SER A 400 13.40 6.34 24.84
N ARG A 401 12.63 6.15 25.92
CA ARG A 401 12.89 6.81 27.22
C ARG A 401 14.26 6.42 27.76
N THR A 402 14.62 5.13 27.76
CA THR A 402 15.95 4.69 28.23
C THR A 402 17.08 5.28 27.38
N LEU A 403 16.95 5.29 26.05
CA LEU A 403 17.94 5.89 25.15
C LEU A 403 18.07 7.41 25.32
N ASN A 404 16.96 8.13 25.48
CA ASN A 404 16.99 9.58 25.73
C ASN A 404 17.57 9.91 27.10
N SER A 405 17.28 9.11 28.14
CA SER A 405 17.93 9.27 29.46
C SER A 405 19.44 9.02 29.37
N VAL A 406 19.87 8.00 28.63
CA VAL A 406 21.31 7.77 28.37
C VAL A 406 21.92 8.94 27.61
N HIS A 407 21.25 9.46 26.57
CA HIS A 407 21.75 10.62 25.83
C HIS A 407 21.81 11.89 26.69
N GLN A 408 20.85 12.11 27.59
CA GLN A 408 20.84 13.27 28.49
C GLN A 408 21.88 13.20 29.61
N VAL A 409 22.37 12.01 29.97
CA VAL A 409 23.43 11.86 30.97
C VAL A 409 24.81 11.74 30.30
N VAL A 410 24.93 10.90 29.29
CA VAL A 410 26.19 10.61 28.61
C VAL A 410 26.63 11.78 27.74
N PHE A 411 25.73 12.46 27.03
CA PHE A 411 26.14 13.55 26.15
C PHE A 411 26.72 14.75 26.92
N PRO A 412 26.12 15.25 28.02
CA PRO A 412 26.75 16.29 28.83
C PRO A 412 28.01 15.83 29.55
N LEU A 413 28.09 14.56 29.96
CA LEU A 413 29.29 14.00 30.57
C LEU A 413 30.44 13.98 29.55
N VAL A 414 30.20 13.44 28.35
CA VAL A 414 31.17 13.46 27.24
C VAL A 414 31.52 14.89 26.85
N LEU A 415 30.54 15.81 26.80
CA LEU A 415 30.77 17.23 26.51
C LEU A 415 31.54 17.96 27.63
N ALA A 416 31.41 17.53 28.88
CA ALA A 416 32.15 18.05 30.03
C ALA A 416 33.62 17.59 30.01
N PHE A 417 33.89 16.40 29.47
CA PHE A 417 35.23 15.90 29.21
C PHE A 417 35.82 16.35 27.86
N PHE A 418 35.03 16.99 27.00
CA PHE A 418 35.50 17.54 25.73
C PHE A 418 36.04 18.98 25.90
N PRO A 419 37.30 19.25 25.55
CA PRO A 419 37.89 20.58 25.71
C PRO A 419 37.16 21.63 24.86
N LYS A 420 36.61 22.67 25.51
CA LYS A 420 35.83 23.73 24.86
C LYS A 420 36.68 24.84 24.22
N CYS A 421 38.00 24.83 24.40
CA CYS A 421 38.89 25.89 23.91
C CYS A 421 39.90 25.36 22.87
N PRO A 422 40.20 26.10 21.77
CA PRO A 422 41.17 25.68 20.75
C PRO A 422 42.60 25.43 21.30
N VAL A 423 42.99 26.20 22.33
CA VAL A 423 44.26 26.01 23.06
C VAL A 423 44.21 24.74 23.91
N CYS A 424 43.06 24.38 24.45
CA CYS A 424 42.81 23.18 25.25
C CYS A 424 42.84 21.95 24.34
N TRP A 425 42.33 22.06 23.10
CA TRP A 425 42.56 21.08 22.05
C TRP A 425 44.04 20.94 21.73
N GLY A 426 44.78 22.05 21.65
CA GLY A 426 46.24 22.05 21.53
C GLY A 426 46.94 21.36 22.70
N VAL A 427 46.54 21.63 23.94
CA VAL A 427 47.10 21.01 25.16
C VAL A 427 46.73 19.53 25.24
N TYR A 428 45.48 19.16 24.96
CA TYR A 428 45.02 17.78 24.96
C TYR A 428 45.68 16.96 23.84
N LEU A 429 45.78 17.52 22.63
CA LEU A 429 46.54 16.92 21.52
C LEU A 429 48.05 16.92 21.79
N SER A 430 48.60 17.86 22.57
CA SER A 430 50.02 17.87 22.93
C SER A 430 50.35 16.88 24.05
N ALA A 431 49.46 16.73 25.04
CA ALA A 431 49.51 15.73 26.12
C ALA A 431 49.30 14.32 25.57
N PHE A 432 48.47 14.16 24.54
CA PHE A 432 48.28 12.90 23.81
C PHE A 432 49.13 12.75 22.54
N GLY A 433 49.97 13.73 22.17
CA GLY A 433 50.75 13.61 20.93
C GLY A 433 51.22 14.89 20.26
N ILE A 434 52.18 15.61 20.86
CA ILE A 434 53.27 16.21 20.06
C ILE A 434 54.64 15.69 20.52
N THR A 435 54.79 15.36 21.81
CA THR A 435 55.90 14.53 22.30
C THR A 435 55.60 13.03 22.18
N SER A 436 54.33 12.62 22.17
CA SER A 436 53.92 11.20 22.02
C SER A 436 53.68 10.73 20.58
N LEU A 437 53.58 11.63 19.59
CA LEU A 437 53.41 11.24 18.16
C LEU A 437 54.66 10.61 17.53
N LYS A 438 55.82 10.70 18.20
CA LYS A 438 57.03 9.94 17.85
C LYS A 438 57.13 8.59 18.57
N SER A 439 56.31 8.35 19.60
CA SER A 439 56.43 7.19 20.49
C SER A 439 55.15 6.37 20.68
N ILE A 440 54.04 6.70 20.03
CA ILE A 440 52.95 5.74 19.84
C ILE A 440 53.38 4.82 18.69
N PRO A 441 53.82 3.57 18.95
CA PRO A 441 53.89 2.59 17.88
C PRO A 441 52.49 2.52 17.27
N TYR A 442 52.39 2.75 15.95
CA TYR A 442 51.15 2.64 15.17
C TYR A 442 50.35 1.45 15.69
N SER A 443 49.37 1.68 16.56
CA SER A 443 48.68 0.57 17.20
C SER A 443 47.71 0.00 16.16
N PRO A 444 47.96 -1.20 15.60
CA PRO A 444 47.24 -1.65 14.40
C PRO A 444 45.73 -1.87 14.66
N TRP A 445 45.35 -2.06 15.93
CA TRP A 445 43.96 -2.21 16.36
C TRP A 445 43.05 -0.98 16.14
N LEU A 446 43.61 0.23 15.92
CA LEU A 446 42.80 1.43 15.69
C LEU A 446 42.29 1.52 14.24
N ILE A 447 42.96 0.85 13.32
CA ILE A 447 42.69 0.95 11.88
C ILE A 447 41.30 0.42 11.50
N PRO A 448 40.82 -0.73 12.03
CA PRO A 448 39.45 -1.19 11.77
C PRO A 448 38.41 -0.13 12.16
N TRP A 449 38.61 0.58 13.27
CA TRP A 449 37.69 1.61 13.73
C TRP A 449 37.70 2.86 12.84
N ILE A 450 38.88 3.27 12.35
CA ILE A 450 39.00 4.37 11.38
C ILE A 450 38.31 3.98 10.06
N ILE A 451 38.52 2.76 9.57
CA ILE A 451 37.86 2.24 8.36
C ILE A 451 36.34 2.22 8.55
N ILE A 452 35.85 1.72 9.69
CA ILE A 452 34.41 1.71 10.02
C ILE A 452 33.85 3.14 10.04
N ALA A 453 34.54 4.09 10.67
CA ALA A 453 34.10 5.49 10.72
C ALA A 453 34.02 6.11 9.33
N ILE A 454 34.99 5.84 8.46
CA ILE A 454 34.99 6.28 7.06
C ILE A 454 33.84 5.64 6.27
N LEU A 455 33.59 4.34 6.45
CA LEU A 455 32.48 3.63 5.82
C LEU A 455 31.12 4.21 6.24
N ILE A 456 30.93 4.46 7.55
CA ILE A 456 29.72 5.09 8.07
C ILE A 456 29.53 6.49 7.44
N ASN A 457 30.59 7.30 7.36
CA ASN A 457 30.54 8.60 6.72
C ASN A 457 30.13 8.49 5.23
N LEU A 458 30.72 7.56 4.48
CA LEU A 458 30.39 7.33 3.07
C LEU A 458 28.92 6.87 2.89
N ILE A 459 28.41 5.99 3.75
CA ILE A 459 27.01 5.55 3.72
C ILE A 459 26.05 6.73 3.99
N ILE A 460 26.38 7.59 4.96
CA ILE A 460 25.58 8.79 5.28
C ILE A 460 25.56 9.75 4.10
N LEU A 461 26.72 9.99 3.46
CA LEU A 461 26.83 10.86 2.29
C LEU A 461 26.03 10.31 1.10
N LEU A 462 26.10 9.01 0.85
CA LEU A 462 25.35 8.36 -0.22
C LEU A 462 23.83 8.42 0.02
N GLY A 463 23.39 8.13 1.25
CA GLY A 463 21.97 8.17 1.62
C GLY A 463 21.36 9.58 1.56
N ARG A 464 22.16 10.62 1.80
CA ARG A 464 21.72 12.03 1.77
C ARG A 464 21.93 12.72 0.42
N ALA A 465 22.55 12.07 -0.55
CA ALA A 465 22.87 12.66 -1.85
C ALA A 465 21.65 13.22 -2.60
N LYS A 466 20.50 12.53 -2.53
CA LYS A 466 19.24 12.98 -3.17
C LYS A 466 18.57 14.17 -2.47
N ALA A 467 18.88 14.40 -1.19
CA ALA A 467 18.23 15.42 -0.36
C ALA A 467 19.08 16.69 -0.17
N ARG A 468 20.36 16.66 -0.53
CA ARG A 468 21.33 17.75 -0.29
C ARG A 468 22.06 18.15 -1.58
N ASN A 469 23.38 18.03 -1.61
CA ASN A 469 24.25 18.62 -2.63
C ASN A 469 24.68 17.63 -3.72
N GLY A 470 23.87 16.58 -3.97
CA GLY A 470 24.16 15.54 -4.96
C GLY A 470 25.25 14.55 -4.52
N LEU A 471 25.84 13.84 -5.48
CA LEU A 471 26.86 12.80 -5.22
C LEU A 471 28.30 13.33 -5.14
N ILE A 472 28.54 14.62 -5.42
CA ILE A 472 29.90 15.18 -5.45
C ILE A 472 30.62 15.07 -4.10
N PRO A 473 30.00 15.41 -2.94
CA PRO A 473 30.62 15.23 -1.63
C PRO A 473 31.02 13.78 -1.32
N PHE A 474 30.24 12.82 -1.81
CA PHE A 474 30.52 11.39 -1.68
C PHE A 474 31.76 11.01 -2.47
N TRP A 475 31.85 11.38 -3.75
CA TRP A 475 33.01 11.04 -4.59
C TRP A 475 34.32 11.63 -4.08
N ILE A 476 34.30 12.88 -3.61
CA ILE A 476 35.46 13.52 -2.99
C ILE A 476 35.91 12.75 -1.74
N SER A 477 34.97 12.37 -0.88
CA SER A 477 35.28 11.58 0.34
C SER A 477 35.75 10.17 0.00
N LEU A 478 35.23 9.55 -1.06
CA LEU A 478 35.63 8.22 -1.50
C LEU A 478 37.07 8.22 -2.03
N VAL A 479 37.43 9.21 -2.86
CA VAL A 479 38.81 9.39 -3.34
C VAL A 479 39.74 9.62 -2.14
N GLY A 480 39.32 10.44 -1.17
CA GLY A 480 40.07 10.67 0.06
C GLY A 480 40.28 9.38 0.87
N ALA A 481 39.25 8.54 1.01
CA ALA A 481 39.32 7.24 1.68
C ALA A 481 40.29 6.28 0.96
N ILE A 482 40.22 6.21 -0.37
CA ILE A 482 41.11 5.37 -1.18
C ILE A 482 42.57 5.82 -1.00
N LEU A 483 42.84 7.13 -1.09
CA LEU A 483 44.19 7.68 -0.90
C LEU A 483 44.72 7.46 0.52
N LEU A 484 43.87 7.59 1.53
CA LEU A 484 44.25 7.36 2.92
C LEU A 484 44.60 5.90 3.19
N ILE A 485 43.77 4.96 2.70
CA ILE A 485 43.90 3.53 3.02
C ILE A 485 44.96 2.86 2.15
N ILE A 486 44.96 3.09 0.83
CA ILE A 486 45.86 2.37 -0.08
C ILE A 486 47.27 2.99 -0.02
N PRO A 487 47.59 4.11 -0.69
CA PRO A 487 48.94 4.65 -0.66
C PRO A 487 49.35 5.25 0.69
N GLY A 488 48.40 5.81 1.44
CA GLY A 488 48.69 6.41 2.75
C GLY A 488 49.05 5.38 3.82
N TYR A 489 48.26 4.30 3.93
CA TYR A 489 48.43 3.29 4.97
C TYR A 489 49.20 2.05 4.49
N VAL A 490 48.77 1.38 3.40
CA VAL A 490 49.43 0.15 2.91
C VAL A 490 50.87 0.42 2.47
N PHE A 491 51.11 1.53 1.77
CA PHE A 491 52.45 1.90 1.28
C PHE A 491 53.20 2.89 2.19
N SER A 492 52.60 3.29 3.32
CA SER A 492 53.20 4.20 4.32
C SER A 492 53.67 5.57 3.77
N ILE A 493 53.02 6.08 2.72
CA ILE A 493 53.41 7.35 2.08
C ILE A 493 52.66 8.51 2.75
N LYS A 494 53.37 9.30 3.57
CA LYS A 494 52.81 10.42 4.36
C LYS A 494 52.06 11.48 3.54
N LEU A 495 52.47 11.72 2.30
CA LEU A 495 51.81 12.70 1.43
C LEU A 495 50.37 12.29 1.10
N TYR A 496 50.12 11.00 0.86
CA TYR A 496 48.78 10.53 0.50
C TYR A 496 47.85 10.39 1.70
N SER A 497 48.39 10.15 2.90
CA SER A 497 47.58 10.14 4.12
C SER A 497 47.06 11.55 4.46
N THR A 498 47.89 12.59 4.34
CA THR A 498 47.46 13.98 4.56
C THR A 498 46.45 14.44 3.50
N LEU A 499 46.70 14.16 2.23
CA LEU A 499 45.76 14.44 1.13
C LEU A 499 44.44 13.70 1.30
N GLY A 500 44.48 12.43 1.71
CA GLY A 500 43.30 11.61 1.95
C GLY A 500 42.40 12.18 3.05
N ILE A 501 43.00 12.58 4.17
CA ILE A 501 42.28 13.22 5.29
C ILE A 501 41.65 14.55 4.86
N LEU A 502 42.39 15.40 4.14
CA LEU A 502 41.88 16.68 3.64
C LEU A 502 40.66 16.49 2.73
N LEU A 503 40.71 15.52 1.82
CA LEU A 503 39.59 15.24 0.92
C LEU A 503 38.35 14.72 1.65
N ILE A 504 38.52 13.83 2.65
CA ILE A 504 37.40 13.35 3.48
C ILE A 504 36.74 14.52 4.22
N ILE A 505 37.54 15.42 4.80
CA ILE A 505 37.02 16.62 5.49
C ILE A 505 36.32 17.55 4.51
N CYS A 506 36.93 17.82 3.34
CA CYS A 506 36.32 18.64 2.30
C CYS A 506 34.96 18.07 1.84
N GLY A 507 34.87 16.76 1.61
CA GLY A 507 33.60 16.13 1.25
C GLY A 507 32.54 16.25 2.35
N ALA A 508 32.92 16.04 3.62
CA ALA A 508 32.00 16.25 4.75
C ALA A 508 31.50 17.70 4.85
N LEU A 509 32.40 18.68 4.70
CA LEU A 509 32.07 20.11 4.73
C LEU A 509 31.15 20.51 3.57
N LEU A 510 31.44 20.04 2.35
CA LEU A 510 30.61 20.31 1.17
C LEU A 510 29.19 19.75 1.31
N ASN A 511 29.02 18.62 2.00
CA ASN A 511 27.69 18.08 2.30
C ASN A 511 26.95 18.91 3.37
N SER A 512 27.68 19.58 4.25
CA SER A 512 27.11 20.42 5.32
C SER A 512 26.64 21.81 4.84
N LEU A 513 27.14 22.27 3.68
CA LEU A 513 26.76 23.56 3.09
C LEU A 513 25.27 23.60 2.69
N SER A 514 24.66 24.78 2.84
CA SER A 514 23.32 25.06 2.31
C SER A 514 23.31 24.98 0.77
N PHE A 515 22.18 24.56 0.18
CA PHE A 515 22.06 24.37 -1.27
C PHE A 515 22.39 25.65 -2.06
N LYS A 516 22.01 26.83 -1.53
CA LYS A 516 22.32 28.13 -2.13
C LYS A 516 23.83 28.41 -2.21
N ASN A 517 24.57 28.08 -1.15
CA ASN A 517 26.03 28.29 -1.10
C ASN A 517 26.77 27.27 -1.97
N TRP A 518 26.26 26.03 -2.01
CA TRP A 518 26.76 24.99 -2.91
C TRP A 518 26.63 25.39 -4.39
N LEU A 519 25.48 25.94 -4.81
CA LEU A 519 25.28 26.38 -6.19
C LEU A 519 26.24 27.52 -6.57
N LYS A 520 26.45 28.50 -5.67
CA LYS A 520 27.42 29.57 -5.87
C LYS A 520 28.84 29.03 -6.06
N LEU A 521 29.24 28.09 -5.20
CA LEU A 521 30.56 27.46 -5.28
C LEU A 521 30.72 26.69 -6.60
N LYS A 522 29.73 25.88 -6.98
CA LYS A 522 29.71 25.11 -8.23
C LYS A 522 29.79 26.01 -9.47
N ASN A 523 29.10 27.14 -9.46
CA ASN A 523 29.14 28.11 -10.55
C ASN A 523 30.50 28.85 -10.60
N LEU A 524 31.10 29.16 -9.45
CA LEU A 524 32.44 29.75 -9.38
C LEU A 524 33.50 28.80 -9.95
N THR A 525 33.45 27.51 -9.57
CA THR A 525 34.40 26.50 -10.08
C THR A 525 34.22 26.27 -11.57
N ASN A 526 32.98 26.26 -12.08
CA ASN A 526 32.72 26.14 -13.52
C ASN A 526 33.21 27.38 -14.30
N GLY A 527 33.10 28.58 -13.72
CA GLY A 527 33.63 29.82 -14.30
C GLY A 527 35.17 29.82 -14.42
N ILE A 528 35.87 29.30 -13.41
CA ILE A 528 37.34 29.19 -13.40
C ILE A 528 37.82 28.18 -14.47
N PHE A 529 37.14 27.04 -14.62
CA PHE A 529 37.45 26.06 -15.67
C PHE A 529 37.19 26.60 -17.10
N CYS A 530 36.20 27.47 -17.30
CA CYS A 530 35.98 28.15 -18.58
C CYS A 530 37.08 29.17 -18.90
N LEU A 531 37.57 29.94 -17.91
CA LEU A 531 38.68 30.88 -18.10
C LEU A 531 39.98 30.18 -18.47
N GLY A 532 40.31 29.05 -17.83
CA GLY A 532 41.50 28.25 -18.14
C GLY A 532 41.47 27.64 -19.56
N LYS A 533 40.28 27.27 -20.07
CA LYS A 533 40.12 26.75 -21.43
C LYS A 533 40.37 27.82 -22.50
N ILE A 534 40.01 29.08 -22.21
CA ILE A 534 40.27 30.24 -23.09
C ILE A 534 41.76 30.62 -23.08
N THR A 535 42.46 30.49 -21.94
CA THR A 535 43.91 30.77 -21.88
C THR A 535 44.73 29.70 -22.60
N PHE A 536 44.32 28.42 -22.54
CA PHE A 536 44.99 27.33 -23.25
C PHE A 536 44.79 27.40 -24.78
N LEU A 537 43.64 27.90 -25.24
CA LEU A 537 43.39 28.16 -26.67
C LEU A 537 44.17 29.39 -27.18
N LYS A 538 44.36 30.44 -26.38
CA LYS A 538 45.19 31.60 -26.77
C LYS A 538 46.69 31.28 -26.82
N LEU A 539 47.21 30.42 -25.92
CA LEU A 539 48.62 30.01 -25.96
C LEU A 539 48.96 29.11 -27.16
N LYS A 540 48.00 28.31 -27.65
CA LYS A 540 48.20 27.46 -28.84
C LYS A 540 48.16 28.24 -30.17
N VAL A 541 47.54 29.42 -30.19
CA VAL A 541 47.47 30.30 -31.38
C VAL A 541 48.70 31.21 -31.50
N VAL A 542 49.43 31.47 -30.41
CA VAL A 542 50.68 32.26 -30.45
C VAL A 542 51.91 31.41 -30.76
N SER A 543 51.87 30.09 -30.53
CA SER A 543 52.98 29.19 -30.88
C SER A 543 52.97 28.68 -32.34
N SER A 544 51.94 29.00 -33.14
CA SER A 544 51.84 28.55 -34.55
C SER A 544 52.09 29.67 -35.57
N THR A 545 52.54 30.84 -35.14
CA THR A 545 52.84 31.99 -36.03
C THR A 545 54.30 32.42 -36.00
N ASN A 546 55.21 31.60 -35.44
CA ASN A 546 56.63 31.94 -35.37
C ASN A 546 57.58 30.79 -35.72
N GLU A 547 57.17 29.88 -36.60
CA GLU A 547 58.09 29.02 -37.35
C GLU A 547 57.63 28.96 -38.82
N ARG A 548 58.57 29.38 -39.68
CA ARG A 548 58.66 29.40 -41.15
C ARG A 548 57.59 28.71 -42.00
#